data_AF-A0A7Y2BF86-F1
#
_entry.id   AF-A0A7Y2BF86-F1
#
_cell.length_a   1.000
_cell.length_b   1.000
_cell.length_c   1.000
_cell.angle_alpha   90.00
_cell.angle_beta   90.00
_cell.angle_gamma   90.00
#
_symmetry.space_group_name_H-M   'P 1'
#
loop_
_entity.id
_entity.type
_entity.pdbx_description
1 polymer ?
#
loop_
_entity_poly.entity_id
_entity_poly.type
_entity_poly.pdbx_seq_one_letter_code
_entity_poly.pdbx_strand_id
1 'polypeptide(L)' 'MPRKRVSRLFDLKEDDHGRQYMEVYLDGIALLRLVLSNKGTAFSYEERVALRLGGLLPPQYNTLEQQIERVYE' A
#
# COMPACT_ATOMS: atom_id res chain seq x y z
N MET A 1 -9.19 26.23 -1.68
CA MET A 1 -10.27 25.32 -1.25
C MET A 1 -9.63 24.02 -0.77
N PRO A 2 -10.00 23.44 0.39
CA PRO A 2 -9.42 22.16 0.78
C PRO A 2 -9.85 21.10 -0.23
N ARG A 3 -8.88 20.34 -0.77
CA ARG A 3 -9.14 19.28 -1.75
C ARG A 3 -10.16 18.31 -1.15
N LYS A 4 -11.32 18.17 -1.78
CA LYS A 4 -12.37 17.27 -1.32
C LYS A 4 -11.80 15.85 -1.42
N ARG A 5 -11.81 15.10 -0.31
CA ARG A 5 -11.39 13.69 -0.29
C ARG A 5 -12.12 12.93 -1.39
N VAL A 6 -11.37 12.23 -2.23
CA VAL A 6 -11.86 11.44 -3.37
C VAL A 6 -12.60 10.20 -2.85
N SER A 7 -12.07 9.56 -1.81
CA SER A 7 -12.66 8.39 -1.19
C SER A 7 -12.64 8.47 0.34
N ARG A 8 -13.52 7.69 0.97
CA ARG A 8 -13.51 7.50 2.43
C ARG A 8 -12.39 6.56 2.88
N LEU A 9 -11.79 5.82 1.95
CA LEU A 9 -10.81 4.76 2.25
C LEU A 9 -9.37 5.17 1.97
N PHE A 10 -9.16 6.04 0.99
CA PHE A 10 -7.85 6.55 0.59
C PHE A 10 -7.98 7.86 -0.19
N ASP A 11 -6.86 8.54 -0.38
CA ASP A 11 -6.71 9.67 -1.30
C ASP A 11 -5.40 9.57 -2.07
N LEU A 12 -5.37 10.15 -3.28
CA LEU A 12 -4.14 10.34 -4.03
C LEU A 12 -3.58 11.73 -3.72
N LYS A 13 -2.31 11.80 -3.33
CA LYS A 13 -1.61 13.01 -2.92
C LYS A 13 -0.26 13.10 -3.62
N GLU A 14 0.35 14.27 -3.54
CA GLU A 14 1.69 14.55 -4.04
C GLU A 14 2.58 14.94 -2.87
N ASP A 15 3.83 14.47 -2.85
CA ASP A 15 4.82 14.87 -1.86
C ASP A 15 5.55 16.16 -2.29
N ASP A 16 6.45 16.67 -1.44
CA ASP A 16 7.20 17.91 -1.70
C ASP A 16 8.12 17.82 -2.94
N HIS A 17 8.33 16.62 -3.48
CA HIS A 17 9.14 16.35 -4.66
C HIS A 17 8.31 16.07 -5.92
N GLY A 18 6.98 16.24 -5.87
CA GLY A 18 6.11 15.99 -7.00
C GLY A 18 5.73 14.52 -7.22
N ARG A 19 6.10 13.62 -6.29
CA ARG A 19 5.80 12.19 -6.43
C ARG A 19 4.39 11.91 -5.93
N GLN A 20 3.61 11.22 -6.77
CA GLN A 20 2.26 10.79 -6.43
C GLN A 20 2.32 9.60 -5.46
N TYR A 21 1.53 9.65 -4.39
CA TYR A 21 1.36 8.55 -3.45
C TYR A 21 -0.11 8.40 -3.05
N MET A 22 -0.46 7.19 -2.59
CA MET A 22 -1.76 6.91 -2.02
C MET A 22 -1.69 7.04 -0.50
N GLU A 23 -2.41 8.01 0.06
CA GLU A 23 -2.67 8.08 1.49
C GLU A 23 -3.86 7.18 1.83
N VAL A 24 -3.66 6.19 2.69
CA VAL A 24 -4.71 5.25 3.11
C VAL A 24 -5.22 5.60 4.50
N TYR A 25 -6.51 5.33 4.74
CA TYR A 25 -7.17 5.55 6.04
C TYR A 25 -7.54 4.24 6.75
N LEU A 26 -7.14 3.10 6.17
CA LEU A 26 -7.30 1.77 6.72
C LEU A 26 -5.92 1.20 7.11
N ASP A 27 -5.90 0.24 8.02
CA ASP A 27 -4.72 -0.56 8.38
C ASP A 27 -5.09 -2.05 8.52
N GLY A 28 -4.10 -2.89 8.81
CA GLY A 28 -4.29 -4.31 9.10
C GLY A 28 -5.01 -5.08 7.99
N ILE A 29 -5.87 -6.01 8.39
CA ILE A 29 -6.61 -6.88 7.46
C ILE A 29 -7.57 -6.10 6.56
N ALA A 30 -8.09 -4.94 7.02
CA ALA A 30 -9.02 -4.13 6.23
C ALA A 30 -8.32 -3.52 5.02
N LEU A 31 -7.09 -3.01 5.21
CA LEU A 31 -6.24 -2.52 4.12
C LEU A 31 -5.89 -3.62 3.12
N LEU A 32 -5.59 -4.83 3.59
CA LEU A 32 -5.27 -5.98 2.71
C LEU A 32 -6.47 -6.46 1.88
N ARG A 33 -7.70 -6.22 2.35
CA ARG A 33 -8.93 -6.59 1.63
C ARG A 33 -9.33 -5.57 0.56
N LEU A 34 -8.77 -4.36 0.60
CA LEU A 34 -9.00 -3.36 -0.43
C LEU A 34 -8.01 -3.57 -1.58
N VAL A 35 -8.52 -4.00 -2.74
CA VAL A 35 -7.72 -4.35 -3.93
C VAL A 35 -6.77 -3.21 -4.33
N LEU A 36 -7.23 -1.96 -4.27
CA LEU A 36 -6.46 -0.81 -4.71
C LEU A 36 -5.28 -0.45 -3.78
N SER A 37 -5.30 -0.87 -2.51
CA SER A 37 -4.22 -0.58 -1.57
C SER A 37 -3.29 -1.77 -1.34
N ASN A 38 -3.75 -2.99 -1.59
CA ASN A 38 -2.98 -4.19 -1.29
C ASN A 38 -1.86 -4.42 -2.32
N LYS A 39 -0.61 -4.30 -1.89
CA LYS A 39 0.59 -4.66 -2.67
C LYS A 39 1.31 -5.91 -2.18
N GLY A 40 0.62 -6.74 -1.39
CA GLY A 40 1.10 -8.04 -0.92
C GLY A 40 2.46 -7.95 -0.24
N THR A 41 3.42 -8.77 -0.64
CA THR A 41 4.76 -8.78 -0.06
C THR A 41 5.61 -7.55 -0.39
N ALA A 42 5.12 -6.61 -1.22
CA ALA A 42 5.81 -5.37 -1.57
C ALA A 42 5.61 -4.24 -0.56
N PHE A 43 4.87 -4.47 0.54
CA PHE A 43 4.96 -3.58 1.69
C PHE A 43 6.36 -3.66 2.29
N SER A 44 7.03 -2.51 2.35
CA SER A 44 8.33 -2.38 3.02
C SER A 44 8.18 -2.69 4.51
N TYR A 45 9.30 -2.87 5.21
CA TYR A 45 9.26 -3.12 6.64
C TYR A 45 8.58 -1.95 7.40
N GLU A 46 8.94 -0.72 7.05
CA GLU A 46 8.41 0.51 7.62
C GLU A 46 6.89 0.61 7.40
N GLU A 47 6.43 0.31 6.19
CA GLU A 47 4.99 0.29 5.88
C GLU A 47 4.26 -0.81 6.65
N ARG A 48 4.84 -2.01 6.78
CA ARG A 48 4.24 -3.11 7.55
C ARG A 48 4.07 -2.74 9.01
N VAL A 49 5.03 -2.00 9.60
CA VAL A 49 4.91 -1.47 10.97
C VAL A 49 3.83 -0.39 11.03
N ALA A 50 3.91 0.61 10.15
CA ALA A 50 2.97 1.75 10.15
C ALA A 50 1.52 1.32 9.90
N LEU A 51 1.31 0.31 9.05
CA LEU A 51 -0.01 -0.20 8.64
C LEU A 51 -0.42 -1.46 9.41
N ARG A 52 0.28 -1.84 10.49
CA ARG A 52 -0.06 -2.98 11.36
C ARG A 52 -0.25 -4.30 10.61
N LEU A 53 0.68 -4.61 9.71
CA LEU A 53 0.66 -5.81 8.86
C LEU A 53 1.51 -6.96 9.42
N GLY A 54 2.09 -6.80 10.61
CA GLY A 54 2.90 -7.83 11.28
C GLY A 54 2.13 -9.14 11.44
N GLY A 55 2.71 -10.24 10.94
CA GLY A 55 2.09 -11.56 10.98
C GLY A 55 0.96 -11.80 9.97
N LEU A 56 0.51 -10.77 9.23
CA LEU A 56 -0.56 -10.89 8.23
C LEU A 56 -0.04 -11.21 6.82
N LEU A 57 1.27 -11.05 6.60
CA LEU A 57 1.94 -11.29 5.33
C LEU A 57 3.15 -12.23 5.56
N PRO A 58 3.54 -13.04 4.56
CA PRO A 58 4.81 -13.76 4.60
C PRO A 58 5.99 -12.82 4.91
N PRO A 59 7.04 -13.30 5.60
CA PRO A 59 8.16 -12.45 6.03
C PRO A 59 9.00 -11.93 4.85
N GLN A 60 8.98 -12.61 3.71
CA GLN A 60 9.70 -12.20 2.51
C GLN A 60 9.19 -10.84 2.01
N TYR A 61 10.12 -9.95 1.69
CA TYR A 61 9.86 -8.75 0.91
C TYR A 61 10.12 -9.05 -0.58
N ASN A 62 9.16 -8.74 -1.44
CA ASN A 62 9.34 -8.84 -2.90
C ASN A 62 8.79 -7.57 -3.52
N THR A 63 9.57 -6.92 -4.39
CA THR A 63 9.12 -5.73 -5.13
C THR A 63 7.94 -6.07 -6.06
N LEU A 64 7.26 -5.05 -6.60
CA LEU A 64 6.18 -5.29 -7.55
C LEU A 64 6.70 -5.96 -8.82
N GLU A 65 7.89 -5.59 -9.29
CA GLU A 65 8.54 -6.15 -10.47
C GLU A 65 8.82 -7.65 -10.28
N GLN A 66 9.35 -8.05 -9.12
CA GLN A 66 9.58 -9.46 -8.79
C GLN A 66 8.26 -10.25 -8.67
N GLN A 67 7.19 -9.61 -8.19
CA GLN A 67 5.87 -10.24 -8.14
C GLN A 67 5.30 -10.45 -9.54
N ILE A 68 5.47 -9.48 -10.43
CA ILE A 68 5.09 -9.53 -11.84
C ILE A 68 5.84 -10.67 -12.56
N GLU A 69 7.16 -10.73 -12.42
CA GLU A 69 8.00 -11.75 -13.08
C GLU A 69 7.50 -13.17 -12.80
N ARG A 70 7.30 -13.53 -11.52
CA ARG A 70 6.77 -14.83 -11.09
C ARG A 70 5.36 -15.17 -11.61
N VAL A 71 4.53 -14.17 -11.91
CA VAL A 71 3.17 -14.41 -12.44
C VAL A 71 3.20 -14.74 -13.93
N TYR A 72 4.20 -14.24 -14.66
CA TYR A 72 4.34 -14.43 -16.09
C TYR A 72 5.28 -15.59 -16.48
N GLU A 73 5.96 -16.20 -15.50
CA GLU A 73 6.59 -17.54 -15.61
C GLU A 73 5.53 -18.65 -15.78
#